data_AF-A0A1V4ZWG9-F1
#
_entry.id   AF-A0A1V4ZWG9-F1
#
_cell.length_a   1.000
_cell.length_b   1.000
_cell.length_c   1.000
_cell.angle_alpha   90.00
_cell.angle_beta   90.00
_cell.angle_gamma   90.00
#
_symmetry.space_group_name_H-M   'P 1'
#
loop_
_entity.id
_entity.type
_entity.pdbx_description
1 polymer ?
#
loop_
_entity_poly.entity_id
_entity_poly.type
_entity_poly.pdbx_seq_one_letter_code
_entity_poly.pdbx_strand_id
1 'polypeptide(L)'
;MKRLAIGTILTFLVAAMITAAGCTAPGPSATTTAPASPAATTETALLFGETYVKTLDGINEVLEYVASGQEAEKTEALENFVESGIAADKFWYKFGPAQPVQQVRYDYGRLDETRTAATVSALAIIREYDAKKTVKPENIQKFEDDFEAMRAAYTKYADTYYASLPAKTLDPSTATGAAISLRKMQADLLISVSELLEHVVINEPEEMAEFDAAMARFNTQAEAFKTSPYLSARKNEVISQQYQEMMTASVAFQVAGDKLLSEYGKNKEISPQMFTAFEAATDMLRGSYDKLMASVLAKV
;
A
#
# COMPACT_ATOMS: atom_id res chain seq x y z
N MET A 1 16.29 26.37 6.44
CA MET A 1 17.40 25.44 6.74
C MET A 1 16.96 23.99 6.96
N LYS A 2 15.77 23.69 7.52
CA LYS A 2 15.27 22.30 7.64
C LYS A 2 14.90 21.61 6.31
N ARG A 3 14.44 22.36 5.30
CA ARG A 3 14.06 21.82 3.97
C ARG A 3 15.25 21.43 3.06
N LEU A 4 16.44 21.97 3.32
CA LEU A 4 17.63 21.65 2.52
C LEU A 4 18.28 20.33 2.93
N ALA A 5 18.14 19.93 4.20
CA ALA A 5 18.73 18.70 4.72
C ALA A 5 17.96 17.44 4.31
N ILE A 6 16.64 17.54 4.13
CA ILE A 6 15.78 16.42 3.73
C ILE A 6 16.04 16.04 2.27
N GLY A 7 16.15 17.02 1.36
CA GLY A 7 16.40 16.75 -0.07
C GLY A 7 17.75 16.07 -0.34
N THR A 8 18.80 16.36 0.44
CA THR A 8 20.12 15.70 0.27
C THR A 8 20.13 14.28 0.82
N ILE A 9 19.37 13.99 1.90
CA ILE A 9 19.20 12.64 2.46
C ILE A 9 18.35 11.77 1.53
N LEU A 10 17.28 12.33 0.94
CA LEU A 10 16.42 11.64 -0.03
C LEU A 10 17.20 11.21 -1.29
N THR A 11 18.06 12.09 -1.81
CA THR A 11 18.88 11.79 -3.00
C THR A 11 19.88 10.67 -2.73
N PHE A 12 20.43 10.57 -1.51
CA PHE A 12 21.35 9.50 -1.11
C PHE A 12 20.64 8.15 -0.90
N LEU A 13 19.41 8.16 -0.36
CA LEU A 13 18.60 6.94 -0.15
C LEU A 13 18.11 6.34 -1.48
N VAL A 14 17.67 7.18 -2.43
CA VAL A 14 17.27 6.71 -3.78
C VAL A 14 18.46 6.14 -4.56
N ALA A 15 19.66 6.70 -4.39
CA ALA A 15 20.88 6.16 -5.00
C ALA A 15 21.30 4.81 -4.38
N ALA A 16 21.11 4.63 -3.07
CA ALA A 16 21.42 3.38 -2.38
C ALA A 16 20.49 2.21 -2.79
N MET A 17 19.21 2.49 -3.07
CA MET A 17 18.26 1.48 -3.55
C MET A 17 18.60 0.96 -4.96
N ILE A 18 19.21 1.78 -5.83
CA ILE A 18 19.61 1.37 -7.19
C ILE A 18 20.82 0.43 -7.17
N THR A 19 21.70 0.52 -6.16
CA THR A 19 22.91 -0.32 -6.05
C THR A 19 22.67 -1.73 -5.47
N ALA A 20 21.50 -2.03 -4.90
CA ALA A 20 21.21 -3.34 -4.31
C ALA A 20 20.72 -4.40 -5.32
N ALA A 21 20.38 -4.01 -6.56
CA ALA A 21 19.83 -4.89 -7.60
C ALA A 21 20.86 -5.83 -8.28
N GLY A 22 22.05 -6.04 -7.70
CA GLY A 22 23.21 -6.59 -8.42
C GLY A 22 23.81 -7.91 -7.92
N CYS A 23 23.20 -8.65 -7.00
CA CYS A 23 23.80 -9.90 -6.48
C CYS A 23 22.88 -11.11 -6.68
N THR A 24 22.98 -11.77 -7.83
CA THR A 24 22.39 -13.09 -8.05
C THR A 24 23.26 -14.17 -7.38
N ALA A 25 22.75 -14.80 -6.33
CA ALA A 25 23.38 -15.98 -5.74
C ALA A 25 23.12 -17.23 -6.64
N PRO A 26 24.09 -18.14 -6.81
CA PRO A 26 23.89 -19.36 -7.60
C PRO A 26 22.92 -20.31 -6.89
N GLY A 27 21.93 -20.80 -7.62
CA GLY A 27 20.87 -21.65 -7.09
C GLY A 27 21.33 -23.08 -6.78
N PRO A 28 20.94 -23.67 -5.63
CA PRO A 28 20.96 -25.11 -5.43
C PRO A 28 19.59 -25.73 -5.77
N SER A 29 19.64 -26.93 -6.35
CA SER A 29 18.50 -27.78 -6.71
C SER A 29 17.61 -28.06 -5.48
N ALA A 30 16.32 -27.72 -5.57
CA ALA A 30 15.36 -27.87 -4.49
C ALA A 30 14.63 -29.22 -4.59
N THR A 31 14.86 -30.09 -3.61
CA THR A 31 13.90 -31.14 -3.25
C THR A 31 12.79 -30.46 -2.45
N THR A 32 11.55 -30.56 -2.91
CA THR A 32 10.38 -29.91 -2.31
C THR A 32 10.00 -30.58 -0.98
N THR A 33 10.51 -30.06 0.13
CA THR A 33 9.87 -30.18 1.44
C THR A 33 8.85 -29.06 1.61
N ALA A 34 7.69 -29.37 2.17
CA ALA A 34 6.65 -28.38 2.49
C ALA A 34 7.26 -27.20 3.26
N PRO A 35 6.91 -25.95 2.92
CA PRO A 35 7.53 -24.78 3.55
C PRO A 35 7.30 -24.84 5.06
N ALA A 36 8.38 -24.74 5.83
CA ALA A 36 8.28 -24.50 7.26
C ALA A 36 7.54 -23.18 7.45
N SER A 37 6.43 -23.22 8.19
CA SER A 37 5.61 -22.04 8.47
C SER A 37 6.49 -20.94 9.06
N PRO A 38 6.50 -19.72 8.51
CA PRO A 38 7.34 -18.67 9.03
C PRO A 38 7.02 -18.43 10.50
N ALA A 39 8.05 -18.31 11.35
CA ALA A 39 7.91 -17.85 12.75
C ALA A 39 7.42 -16.39 12.80
N ALA A 40 6.16 -16.17 12.43
CA ALA A 40 5.51 -14.87 12.38
C ALA A 40 5.14 -14.42 13.80
N THR A 41 5.47 -13.17 14.11
CA THR A 41 5.09 -12.50 15.36
C THR A 41 4.05 -11.43 15.08
N THR A 42 3.38 -10.96 16.13
CA THR A 42 2.51 -9.77 16.06
C THR A 42 3.23 -8.57 15.43
N GLU A 43 4.44 -8.29 15.92
CA GLU A 43 5.19 -7.11 15.48
C GLU A 43 5.59 -7.22 14.00
N THR A 44 6.08 -8.39 13.58
CA THR A 44 6.43 -8.61 12.17
C THR A 44 5.19 -8.59 11.28
N ALA A 45 4.02 -9.00 11.75
CA ALA A 45 2.78 -8.89 10.99
C ALA A 45 2.33 -7.44 10.76
N LEU A 46 2.48 -6.60 11.78
CA LEU A 46 2.16 -5.18 11.65
C LEU A 46 3.13 -4.46 10.72
N LEU A 47 4.43 -4.74 10.82
CA LEU A 47 5.45 -4.19 9.92
C LEU A 47 5.29 -4.67 8.48
N PHE A 48 4.91 -5.94 8.28
CA PHE A 48 4.61 -6.49 6.97
C PHE A 48 3.44 -5.73 6.31
N GLY A 49 2.33 -5.57 7.04
CA GLY A 49 1.19 -4.78 6.58
C GLY A 49 1.52 -3.31 6.31
N GLU A 50 2.32 -2.69 7.17
CA GLU A 50 2.78 -1.30 7.01
C GLU A 50 3.66 -1.12 5.77
N THR A 51 4.57 -2.05 5.50
CA THR A 51 5.43 -2.03 4.30
C THR A 51 4.59 -1.98 3.04
N TYR A 52 3.52 -2.78 2.98
CA TYR A 52 2.65 -2.82 1.81
C TYR A 52 1.81 -1.58 1.65
N VAL A 53 1.14 -1.14 2.72
CA VAL A 53 0.34 0.09 2.74
C VAL A 53 1.19 1.27 2.26
N LYS A 54 2.40 1.43 2.78
CA LYS A 54 3.29 2.53 2.37
C LYS A 54 3.79 2.42 0.94
N THR A 55 3.90 1.20 0.40
CA THR A 55 4.21 1.03 -1.01
C THR A 55 3.03 1.42 -1.89
N LEU A 56 1.82 1.00 -1.52
CA LEU A 56 0.58 1.36 -2.22
C LEU A 56 0.33 2.87 -2.17
N ASP A 57 0.51 3.51 -1.01
CA ASP A 57 0.41 4.97 -0.88
C ASP A 57 1.40 5.65 -1.82
N GLY A 58 2.69 5.27 -1.80
CA GLY A 58 3.68 5.88 -2.68
C GLY A 58 3.37 5.71 -4.18
N ILE A 59 2.74 4.59 -4.55
CA ILE A 59 2.26 4.34 -5.91
C ILE A 59 1.06 5.23 -6.26
N ASN A 60 0.09 5.34 -5.36
CA ASN A 60 -1.04 6.25 -5.52
C ASN A 60 -0.56 7.69 -5.71
N GLU A 61 0.35 8.17 -4.88
CA GLU A 61 0.88 9.53 -5.02
C GLU A 61 1.64 9.74 -6.34
N VAL A 62 2.25 8.71 -6.94
CA VAL A 62 2.85 8.80 -8.28
C VAL A 62 1.76 9.00 -9.34
N LEU A 63 0.68 8.23 -9.25
CA LEU A 63 -0.45 8.35 -10.17
C LEU A 63 -1.14 9.71 -10.03
N GLU A 64 -1.34 10.17 -8.79
CA GLU A 64 -1.87 11.50 -8.47
C GLU A 64 -0.96 12.61 -9.00
N TYR A 65 0.36 12.46 -8.86
CA TYR A 65 1.33 13.39 -9.44
C TYR A 65 1.24 13.47 -10.96
N VAL A 66 1.16 12.33 -11.65
CA VAL A 66 1.06 12.29 -13.11
C VAL A 66 -0.24 12.90 -13.60
N ALA A 67 -1.35 12.61 -12.90
CA ALA A 67 -2.67 13.11 -13.24
C ALA A 67 -2.81 14.62 -13.02
N SER A 68 -2.19 15.17 -11.97
CA SER A 68 -2.40 16.56 -11.53
C SER A 68 -1.25 17.52 -11.83
N GLY A 69 -0.02 17.01 -11.90
CA GLY A 69 1.21 17.79 -11.96
C GLY A 69 1.56 18.53 -10.66
N GLN A 70 0.91 18.23 -9.53
CA GLN A 70 1.16 18.89 -8.25
C GLN A 70 2.42 18.35 -7.57
N GLU A 71 3.41 19.21 -7.31
CA GLU A 71 4.68 18.79 -6.69
C GLU A 71 4.53 18.29 -5.24
N ALA A 72 3.38 18.52 -4.59
CA ALA A 72 3.04 17.94 -3.29
C ALA A 72 2.98 16.41 -3.40
N GLU A 73 2.17 15.87 -4.32
CA GLU A 73 2.06 14.42 -4.59
C GLU A 73 3.41 13.76 -4.81
N LYS A 74 4.28 14.37 -5.62
CA LYS A 74 5.64 13.85 -5.82
C LYS A 74 6.44 13.77 -4.53
N THR A 75 6.30 14.77 -3.66
CA THR A 75 6.99 14.78 -2.37
C THR A 75 6.45 13.65 -1.48
N GLU A 76 5.14 13.49 -1.41
CA GLU A 76 4.46 12.46 -0.62
C GLU A 76 4.77 11.05 -1.14
N ALA A 77 4.84 10.86 -2.46
CA ALA A 77 5.29 9.62 -3.09
C ALA A 77 6.68 9.20 -2.59
N LEU A 78 7.64 10.13 -2.62
CA LEU A 78 9.02 9.87 -2.22
C LEU A 78 9.12 9.60 -0.71
N GLU A 79 8.35 10.31 0.11
CA GLU A 79 8.27 10.06 1.56
C GLU A 79 7.71 8.67 1.84
N ASN A 80 6.62 8.28 1.19
CA ASN A 80 6.00 6.96 1.33
C ASN A 80 6.94 5.82 0.87
N PHE A 81 7.71 5.98 -0.22
CA PHE A 81 8.70 4.99 -0.62
C PHE A 81 9.86 4.84 0.39
N VAL A 82 10.29 5.95 1.01
CA VAL A 82 11.28 5.90 2.09
C VAL A 82 10.70 5.19 3.32
N GLU A 83 9.48 5.52 3.72
CA GLU A 83 8.80 4.86 4.85
C GLU A 83 8.58 3.37 4.61
N SER A 84 8.18 2.98 3.39
CA SER A 84 8.08 1.58 2.96
C SER A 84 9.43 0.86 3.09
N GLY A 85 10.53 1.47 2.62
CA GLY A 85 11.87 0.91 2.78
C GLY A 85 12.27 0.72 4.24
N ILE A 86 11.99 1.70 5.10
CA ILE A 86 12.26 1.61 6.54
C ILE A 86 11.43 0.50 7.19
N ALA A 87 10.15 0.35 6.81
CA ALA A 87 9.29 -0.72 7.32
C ALA A 87 9.78 -2.11 6.87
N ALA A 88 10.19 -2.24 5.60
CA ALA A 88 10.77 -3.46 5.05
C ALA A 88 12.06 -3.87 5.78
N ASP A 89 12.97 -2.92 6.03
CA ASP A 89 14.21 -3.16 6.78
C ASP A 89 13.93 -3.61 8.22
N LYS A 90 12.98 -2.95 8.91
CA LYS A 90 12.55 -3.34 10.26
C LYS A 90 11.93 -4.73 10.28
N PHE A 91 11.08 -5.04 9.29
CA PHE A 91 10.50 -6.36 9.12
C PHE A 91 11.62 -7.39 8.94
N TRP A 92 12.54 -7.17 8.00
CA TRP A 92 13.66 -8.05 7.71
C TRP A 92 14.54 -8.30 8.94
N TYR A 93 14.88 -7.24 9.68
CA TYR A 93 15.72 -7.35 10.88
C TYR A 93 15.07 -8.20 11.98
N LYS A 94 13.75 -8.10 12.16
CA LYS A 94 13.01 -8.86 13.19
C LYS A 94 12.67 -10.27 12.75
N PHE A 95 12.36 -10.43 11.47
CA PHE A 95 11.88 -11.69 10.90
C PHE A 95 13.03 -12.59 10.42
N GLY A 96 14.01 -12.03 9.71
CA GLY A 96 15.10 -12.76 9.05
C GLY A 96 15.94 -13.65 9.97
N PRO A 97 16.35 -13.21 11.18
CA PRO A 97 17.13 -14.04 12.10
C PRO A 97 16.37 -15.25 12.68
N ALA A 98 15.04 -15.25 12.64
CA ALA A 98 14.19 -16.27 13.26
C ALA A 98 13.84 -17.45 12.34
N GLN A 99 14.33 -17.47 11.11
CA GLN A 99 13.89 -18.41 10.07
C GLN A 99 15.03 -19.31 9.58
N PRO A 100 14.71 -20.55 9.13
CA PRO A 100 15.63 -21.33 8.33
C PRO A 100 16.03 -20.49 7.10
N VAL A 101 17.32 -20.13 7.04
CA VAL A 101 17.88 -19.04 6.21
C VAL A 101 17.48 -19.13 4.72
N GLN A 102 17.19 -20.33 4.19
CA GLN A 102 16.95 -20.54 2.76
C GLN A 102 15.50 -20.28 2.30
N GLN A 103 14.48 -20.71 3.04
CA GLN A 103 13.10 -20.65 2.53
C GLN A 103 12.51 -19.24 2.61
N VAL A 104 12.74 -18.55 3.73
CA VAL A 104 12.24 -17.18 3.92
C VAL A 104 12.99 -16.16 3.08
N ARG A 105 14.32 -16.31 2.90
CA ARG A 105 15.07 -15.46 1.95
C ARG A 105 14.51 -15.61 0.53
N TYR A 106 14.10 -16.81 0.15
CA TYR A 106 13.58 -17.05 -1.19
C TYR A 106 12.17 -16.48 -1.35
N ASP A 107 11.26 -16.73 -0.41
CA ASP A 107 9.87 -16.32 -0.55
C ASP A 107 9.65 -14.82 -0.25
N TYR A 108 10.26 -14.28 0.82
CA TYR A 108 10.18 -12.84 1.09
C TYR A 108 11.14 -12.02 0.22
N GLY A 109 12.33 -12.54 -0.12
CA GLY A 109 13.25 -11.84 -1.01
C GLY A 109 12.63 -11.62 -2.40
N ARG A 110 11.88 -12.59 -2.92
CA ARG A 110 11.12 -12.42 -4.17
C ARG A 110 10.02 -11.37 -4.08
N LEU A 111 9.34 -11.29 -2.94
CA LEU A 111 8.36 -10.24 -2.69
C LEU A 111 9.04 -8.85 -2.63
N ASP A 112 10.17 -8.75 -1.95
CA ASP A 112 10.90 -7.48 -1.86
C ASP A 112 11.52 -7.07 -3.21
N GLU A 113 11.92 -8.04 -4.03
CA GLU A 113 12.33 -7.82 -5.43
C GLU A 113 11.21 -7.21 -6.26
N THR A 114 9.97 -7.73 -6.19
CA THR A 114 8.83 -7.16 -6.93
C THR A 114 8.43 -5.79 -6.38
N ARG A 115 8.44 -5.59 -5.06
CA ARG A 115 8.27 -4.26 -4.42
C ARG A 115 9.29 -3.24 -4.93
N THR A 116 10.55 -3.65 -5.01
CA THR A 116 11.64 -2.81 -5.51
C THR A 116 11.45 -2.49 -6.99
N ALA A 117 11.05 -3.47 -7.80
CA ALA A 117 10.75 -3.26 -9.23
C ALA A 117 9.63 -2.23 -9.43
N ALA A 118 8.50 -2.38 -8.72
CA ALA A 118 7.38 -1.43 -8.75
C ALA A 118 7.83 -0.02 -8.35
N THR A 119 8.59 0.10 -7.25
CA THR A 119 9.14 1.39 -6.80
C THR A 119 10.06 2.03 -7.84
N VAL A 120 10.96 1.25 -8.45
CA VAL A 120 11.88 1.74 -9.48
C VAL A 120 11.12 2.22 -10.71
N SER A 121 10.09 1.49 -11.13
CA SER A 121 9.25 1.90 -12.26
C SER A 121 8.45 3.16 -11.93
N ALA A 122 7.87 3.28 -10.73
CA ALA A 122 7.20 4.50 -10.27
C ALA A 122 8.14 5.72 -10.28
N LEU A 123 9.38 5.55 -9.83
CA LEU A 123 10.40 6.61 -9.91
C LEU A 123 10.78 6.96 -11.36
N ALA A 124 10.74 6.00 -12.28
CA ALA A 124 10.96 6.25 -13.70
C ALA A 124 9.82 7.09 -14.31
N ILE A 125 8.57 6.82 -13.92
CA ILE A 125 7.39 7.61 -14.27
C ILE A 125 7.56 9.07 -13.83
N ILE A 126 7.91 9.31 -12.55
CA ILE A 126 8.17 10.67 -12.03
C ILE A 126 9.25 11.37 -12.86
N ARG A 127 10.39 10.71 -13.11
CA ARG A 127 11.51 11.30 -13.86
C ARG A 127 11.12 11.67 -15.28
N GLU A 128 10.34 10.83 -15.95
CA GLU A 128 9.88 11.14 -17.29
C GLU A 128 8.90 12.31 -17.29
N TYR A 129 7.92 12.30 -16.37
CA TYR A 129 6.95 13.38 -16.24
C TYR A 129 7.63 14.71 -15.89
N ASP A 130 8.63 14.72 -15.00
CA ASP A 130 9.44 15.90 -14.70
C ASP A 130 10.07 16.51 -15.96
N ALA A 131 10.63 15.65 -16.83
CA ALA A 131 11.36 16.07 -18.00
C ALA A 131 10.45 16.51 -19.16
N LYS A 132 9.28 15.88 -19.31
CA LYS A 132 8.45 16.02 -20.53
C LYS A 132 7.04 16.52 -20.27
N LYS A 133 6.59 16.53 -19.00
CA LYS A 133 5.20 16.79 -18.59
C LYS A 133 4.19 15.85 -19.25
N THR A 134 4.67 14.67 -19.62
CA THR A 134 3.93 13.56 -20.17
C THR A 134 4.75 12.29 -19.93
N VAL A 135 4.08 11.15 -19.83
CA VAL A 135 4.70 9.83 -19.69
C VAL A 135 4.32 9.02 -20.91
N LYS A 136 5.28 8.27 -21.43
CA LYS A 136 5.04 7.45 -22.61
C LYS A 136 4.16 6.24 -22.25
N PRO A 137 3.24 5.82 -23.14
CA PRO A 137 2.41 4.63 -22.92
C PRO A 137 3.24 3.39 -22.58
N GLU A 138 4.39 3.17 -23.25
CA GLU A 138 5.25 2.01 -22.97
C GLU A 138 5.85 2.00 -21.55
N ASN A 139 6.02 3.17 -20.92
CA ASN A 139 6.54 3.27 -19.56
C ASN A 139 5.42 3.13 -18.53
N ILE A 140 4.23 3.67 -18.83
CA ILE A 140 3.01 3.46 -18.04
C ILE A 140 2.70 1.96 -17.95
N GLN A 141 2.66 1.27 -19.09
CA GLN A 141 2.42 -0.19 -19.11
C GLN A 141 3.45 -0.96 -18.29
N LYS A 142 4.74 -0.61 -18.41
CA LYS A 142 5.79 -1.26 -17.63
C LYS A 142 5.58 -1.05 -16.12
N PHE A 143 5.17 0.16 -15.73
CA PHE A 143 4.88 0.47 -14.35
C PHE A 143 3.70 -0.37 -13.81
N GLU A 144 2.62 -0.47 -14.58
CA GLU A 144 1.46 -1.32 -14.29
C GLU A 144 1.87 -2.80 -14.17
N ASP A 145 2.62 -3.34 -15.14
CA ASP A 145 3.10 -4.73 -15.10
C ASP A 145 3.89 -5.05 -13.82
N ASP A 146 4.78 -4.12 -13.40
CA ASP A 146 5.56 -4.29 -12.17
C ASP A 146 4.70 -4.11 -10.91
N PHE A 147 3.71 -3.23 -10.96
CA PHE A 147 2.76 -3.03 -9.88
C PHE A 147 1.91 -4.29 -9.67
N GLU A 148 1.34 -4.85 -10.73
CA GLU A 148 0.60 -6.12 -10.71
C GLU A 148 1.45 -7.27 -10.19
N ALA A 149 2.69 -7.38 -10.66
CA ALA A 149 3.62 -8.38 -10.18
C ALA A 149 3.86 -8.25 -8.66
N MET A 150 3.97 -7.03 -8.15
CA MET A 150 4.08 -6.76 -6.72
C MET A 150 2.78 -7.10 -5.97
N ARG A 151 1.61 -6.67 -6.43
CA ARG A 151 0.31 -6.96 -5.78
C ARG A 151 0.05 -8.45 -5.70
N ALA A 152 0.29 -9.17 -6.79
CA ALA A 152 0.16 -10.63 -6.86
C ALA A 152 1.14 -11.34 -5.92
N ALA A 153 2.40 -10.92 -5.90
CA ALA A 153 3.42 -11.47 -4.99
C ALA A 153 3.05 -11.22 -3.51
N TYR A 154 2.58 -10.02 -3.20
CA TYR A 154 2.19 -9.65 -1.85
C TYR A 154 0.99 -10.46 -1.39
N THR A 155 -0.07 -10.53 -2.19
CA THR A 155 -1.28 -11.30 -1.86
C THR A 155 -0.94 -12.75 -1.54
N LYS A 156 -0.16 -13.40 -2.41
CA LYS A 156 0.28 -14.79 -2.22
C LYS A 156 1.09 -14.98 -0.93
N TYR A 157 1.99 -14.06 -0.64
CA TYR A 157 2.82 -14.13 0.57
C TYR A 157 1.98 -13.84 1.83
N ALA A 158 1.12 -12.83 1.78
CA ALA A 158 0.26 -12.39 2.87
C ALA A 158 -0.68 -13.51 3.33
N ASP A 159 -1.30 -14.24 2.42
CA ASP A 159 -2.17 -15.38 2.76
C ASP A 159 -1.43 -16.44 3.58
N THR A 160 -0.25 -16.83 3.10
CA THR A 160 0.59 -17.83 3.78
C THR A 160 1.10 -17.29 5.12
N TYR A 161 1.54 -16.04 5.13
CA TYR A 161 2.13 -15.40 6.30
C TYR A 161 1.10 -15.16 7.40
N TYR A 162 -0.07 -14.58 7.11
CA TYR A 162 -1.10 -14.35 8.11
C TYR A 162 -1.71 -15.67 8.61
N ALA A 163 -1.82 -16.71 7.76
CA ALA A 163 -2.25 -18.04 8.20
C ALA A 163 -1.27 -18.72 9.17
N SER A 164 0.01 -18.32 9.16
CA SER A 164 1.02 -18.85 10.08
C SER A 164 0.94 -18.28 11.50
N LEU A 165 0.22 -17.17 11.70
CA LEU A 165 0.15 -16.50 12.99
C LEU A 165 -0.63 -17.33 14.02
N PRO A 166 -0.25 -17.28 15.31
CA PRO A 166 -1.04 -17.91 16.36
C PRO A 166 -2.48 -17.40 16.36
N ALA A 167 -3.47 -18.28 16.59
CA ALA A 167 -4.89 -17.90 16.60
C ALA A 167 -5.19 -16.73 17.56
N LYS A 168 -4.51 -16.65 18.71
CA LYS A 168 -4.61 -15.54 19.67
C LYS A 168 -4.18 -14.18 19.10
N THR A 169 -3.27 -14.18 18.12
CA THR A 169 -2.80 -12.95 17.44
C THR A 169 -3.85 -12.43 16.48
N LEU A 170 -4.65 -13.33 15.90
CA LEU A 170 -5.73 -13.01 14.98
C LEU A 170 -7.08 -12.84 15.68
N ASP A 171 -7.13 -12.90 17.01
CA ASP A 171 -8.36 -12.78 17.77
C ASP A 171 -8.98 -11.37 17.58
N PRO A 172 -10.17 -11.26 16.95
CA PRO A 172 -10.80 -9.99 16.63
C PRO A 172 -11.31 -9.24 17.88
N SER A 173 -11.18 -9.81 19.08
CA SER A 173 -11.45 -9.13 20.36
C SER A 173 -10.23 -8.37 20.92
N THR A 174 -9.05 -8.55 20.31
CA THR A 174 -7.79 -7.96 20.78
C THR A 174 -7.37 -6.75 19.95
N ALA A 175 -6.55 -5.87 20.52
CA ALA A 175 -5.99 -4.72 19.80
C ALA A 175 -5.11 -5.17 18.62
N THR A 176 -4.36 -6.25 18.80
CA THR A 176 -3.54 -6.85 17.75
C THR A 176 -4.37 -7.37 16.58
N GLY A 177 -5.40 -8.17 16.86
CA GLY A 177 -6.28 -8.66 15.81
C GLY A 177 -6.95 -7.51 15.07
N ALA A 178 -7.40 -6.49 15.80
CA ALA A 178 -7.97 -5.28 15.22
C ALA A 178 -6.97 -4.51 14.34
N ALA A 179 -5.73 -4.33 14.76
CA ALA A 179 -4.70 -3.64 13.98
C ALA A 179 -4.37 -4.40 12.68
N ILE A 180 -4.28 -5.73 12.74
CA ILE A 180 -4.07 -6.56 11.54
C ILE A 180 -5.27 -6.46 10.59
N SER A 181 -6.50 -6.54 11.10
CA SER A 181 -7.71 -6.33 10.28
C SER A 181 -7.71 -4.97 9.61
N LEU A 182 -7.38 -3.90 10.34
CA LEU A 182 -7.30 -2.56 9.79
C LEU A 182 -6.18 -2.44 8.73
N ARG A 183 -5.04 -3.12 8.86
CA ARG A 183 -4.00 -3.09 7.81
C ARG A 183 -4.48 -3.73 6.51
N LYS A 184 -5.23 -4.84 6.60
CA LYS A 184 -5.81 -5.49 5.41
C LYS A 184 -6.85 -4.62 4.73
N MET A 185 -7.77 -4.06 5.52
CA MET A 185 -8.76 -3.11 5.04
C MET A 185 -8.11 -1.88 4.37
N GLN A 186 -7.03 -1.35 4.95
CA GLN A 186 -6.30 -0.21 4.38
C GLN A 186 -5.71 -0.56 3.02
N ALA A 187 -5.13 -1.76 2.88
CA ALA A 187 -4.56 -2.20 1.63
C ALA A 187 -5.61 -2.33 0.52
N ASP A 188 -6.78 -2.92 0.78
CA ASP A 188 -7.85 -3.01 -0.23
C ASP A 188 -8.38 -1.63 -0.65
N LEU A 189 -8.46 -0.70 0.31
CA LEU A 189 -8.85 0.67 0.03
C LEU A 189 -7.81 1.39 -0.84
N LEU A 190 -6.52 1.24 -0.54
CA LEU A 190 -5.45 1.85 -1.34
C LEU A 190 -5.31 1.23 -2.72
N ILE A 191 -5.58 -0.08 -2.85
CA ILE A 191 -5.72 -0.72 -4.16
C ILE A 191 -6.85 -0.01 -4.93
N SER A 192 -8.03 0.17 -4.33
CA SER A 192 -9.12 0.87 -5.04
C SER A 192 -8.76 2.30 -5.48
N VAL A 193 -7.91 3.01 -4.74
CA VAL A 193 -7.38 4.31 -5.19
C VAL A 193 -6.50 4.13 -6.43
N SER A 194 -5.61 3.13 -6.43
CA SER A 194 -4.72 2.81 -7.56
C SER A 194 -5.53 2.49 -8.81
N GLU A 195 -6.43 1.52 -8.74
CA GLU A 195 -7.27 1.08 -9.88
C GLU A 195 -8.03 2.25 -10.52
N LEU A 196 -8.59 3.13 -9.68
CA LEU A 196 -9.35 4.27 -10.17
C LEU A 196 -8.44 5.25 -10.93
N LEU A 197 -7.23 5.52 -10.41
CA LEU A 197 -6.26 6.39 -11.05
C LEU A 197 -5.61 5.73 -12.28
N GLU A 198 -5.38 4.43 -12.26
CA GLU A 198 -4.90 3.64 -13.40
C GLU A 198 -5.93 3.67 -14.54
N HIS A 199 -7.22 3.52 -14.23
CA HIS A 199 -8.27 3.70 -15.23
C HIS A 199 -8.20 5.09 -15.91
N VAL A 200 -7.90 6.13 -15.13
CA VAL A 200 -7.80 7.51 -15.63
C VAL A 200 -6.54 7.72 -16.47
N VAL A 201 -5.40 7.22 -16.01
CA VAL A 201 -4.09 7.46 -16.60
C VAL A 201 -3.85 6.55 -17.82
N ILE A 202 -4.31 5.30 -17.75
CA ILE A 202 -4.03 4.24 -18.72
C ILE A 202 -5.24 3.96 -19.63
N ASN A 203 -6.47 4.31 -19.19
CA ASN A 203 -7.73 4.09 -19.93
C ASN A 203 -8.05 2.60 -20.17
N GLU A 204 -7.66 1.75 -19.24
CA GLU A 204 -7.91 0.31 -19.28
C GLU A 204 -9.25 -0.01 -18.60
N PRO A 205 -10.19 -0.70 -19.27
CA PRO A 205 -11.50 -0.99 -18.68
C PRO A 205 -11.46 -2.06 -17.58
N GLU A 206 -10.39 -2.86 -17.50
CA GLU A 206 -10.23 -3.92 -16.50
C GLU A 206 -10.08 -3.32 -15.09
N GLU A 207 -9.35 -2.22 -14.96
CA GLU A 207 -9.20 -1.40 -13.74
C GLU A 207 -10.52 -1.07 -13.03
N MET A 208 -11.59 -0.83 -13.80
CA MET A 208 -12.90 -0.54 -13.19
C MET A 208 -13.51 -1.74 -12.47
N ALA A 209 -13.32 -2.95 -13.03
CA ALA A 209 -13.77 -4.17 -12.38
C ALA A 209 -12.92 -4.48 -11.14
N GLU A 210 -11.62 -4.14 -11.18
CA GLU A 210 -10.71 -4.32 -10.05
C GLU A 210 -10.97 -3.31 -8.93
N PHE A 211 -11.29 -2.05 -9.26
CA PHE A 211 -11.81 -1.03 -8.34
C PHE A 211 -13.04 -1.55 -7.59
N ASP A 212 -14.05 -2.01 -8.33
CA ASP A 212 -15.29 -2.54 -7.74
C ASP A 212 -15.01 -3.75 -6.83
N ALA A 213 -14.11 -4.64 -7.26
CA ALA A 213 -13.71 -5.80 -6.48
C ALA A 213 -12.97 -5.40 -5.18
N ALA A 214 -12.07 -4.42 -5.25
CA ALA A 214 -11.34 -3.89 -4.10
C ALA A 214 -12.30 -3.21 -3.09
N MET A 215 -13.22 -2.38 -3.58
CA MET A 215 -14.26 -1.77 -2.74
C MET A 215 -15.19 -2.80 -2.11
N ALA A 216 -15.55 -3.87 -2.82
CA ALA A 216 -16.34 -4.97 -2.26
C ALA A 216 -15.58 -5.72 -1.14
N ARG A 217 -14.28 -5.97 -1.32
CA ARG A 217 -13.42 -6.58 -0.28
C ARG A 217 -13.28 -5.67 0.94
N PHE A 218 -13.08 -4.38 0.73
CA PHE A 218 -13.04 -3.38 1.79
C PHE A 218 -14.36 -3.38 2.59
N ASN A 219 -15.51 -3.24 1.92
CA ASN A 219 -16.82 -3.19 2.57
C ASN A 219 -17.14 -4.47 3.36
N THR A 220 -16.77 -5.64 2.82
CA THR A 220 -16.91 -6.92 3.52
C THR A 220 -16.11 -6.93 4.83
N GLN A 221 -14.85 -6.48 4.79
CA GLN A 221 -14.01 -6.41 5.99
C GLN A 221 -14.46 -5.32 6.96
N ALA A 222 -14.95 -4.19 6.46
CA ALA A 222 -15.51 -3.12 7.28
C ALA A 222 -16.71 -3.62 8.11
N GLU A 223 -17.66 -4.32 7.49
CA GLU A 223 -18.80 -4.90 8.22
C GLU A 223 -18.37 -5.96 9.24
N ALA A 224 -17.33 -6.76 8.93
CA ALA A 224 -16.75 -7.69 9.90
C ALA A 224 -16.08 -6.95 11.08
N PHE A 225 -15.35 -5.86 10.82
CA PHE A 225 -14.70 -5.06 11.86
C PHE A 225 -15.70 -4.32 12.74
N LYS A 226 -16.75 -3.76 12.14
CA LYS A 226 -17.86 -3.08 12.82
C LYS A 226 -18.55 -3.96 13.85
N THR A 227 -18.69 -5.25 13.55
CA THR A 227 -19.32 -6.24 14.42
C THR A 227 -18.34 -6.92 15.38
N SER A 228 -17.05 -6.53 15.37
CA SER A 228 -16.03 -7.15 16.20
C SER A 228 -16.26 -6.89 17.71
N PRO A 229 -15.91 -7.85 18.59
CA PRO A 229 -15.91 -7.64 20.03
C PRO A 229 -14.95 -6.53 20.47
N TYR A 230 -13.86 -6.29 19.71
CA TYR A 230 -12.92 -5.22 20.03
C TYR A 230 -13.58 -3.85 19.89
N LEU A 231 -14.25 -3.58 18.77
CA LEU A 231 -14.86 -2.28 18.51
C LEU A 231 -16.05 -1.98 19.44
N SER A 232 -16.84 -3.02 19.76
CA SER A 232 -18.02 -2.91 20.63
C SER A 232 -17.70 -2.80 22.13
N ALA A 233 -16.45 -3.06 22.55
CA ALA A 233 -16.05 -2.93 23.93
C ALA A 233 -16.12 -1.47 24.41
N ARG A 234 -16.78 -1.21 25.55
CA ARG A 234 -16.94 0.14 26.13
C ARG A 234 -15.63 0.91 26.28
N LYS A 235 -14.51 0.24 26.57
CA LYS A 235 -13.17 0.84 26.68
C LYS A 235 -12.60 1.37 25.36
N ASN A 236 -13.28 1.13 24.25
CA ASN A 236 -12.89 1.48 22.89
C ASN A 236 -13.89 2.44 22.22
N GLU A 237 -14.71 3.16 22.99
CA GLU A 237 -15.68 4.14 22.47
C GLU A 237 -15.05 5.18 21.51
N VAL A 238 -13.86 5.71 21.85
CA VAL A 238 -13.12 6.65 20.98
C VAL A 238 -12.71 5.99 19.66
N ILE A 239 -12.27 4.74 19.68
CA ILE A 239 -11.92 3.98 18.47
C ILE A 239 -13.17 3.72 17.63
N SER A 240 -14.30 3.44 18.27
CA SER A 240 -15.59 3.28 17.60
C SER A 240 -16.00 4.57 16.87
N GLN A 241 -15.83 5.73 17.49
CA GLN A 241 -16.09 7.03 16.86
C GLN A 241 -15.15 7.29 15.67
N GLN A 242 -13.84 7.06 15.83
CA GLN A 242 -12.88 7.20 14.74
C GLN A 242 -13.14 6.23 13.58
N TYR A 243 -13.64 5.03 13.87
CA TYR A 243 -14.09 4.11 12.83
C TYR A 243 -15.28 4.68 12.04
N GLN A 244 -16.26 5.31 12.71
CA GLN A 244 -17.37 5.98 12.00
C GLN A 244 -16.90 7.17 11.16
N GLU A 245 -15.91 7.94 11.65
CA GLU A 245 -15.25 9.01 10.87
C GLU A 245 -14.60 8.43 9.60
N MET A 246 -13.82 7.35 9.73
CA MET A 246 -13.18 6.67 8.59
C MET A 246 -14.21 6.15 7.58
N MET A 247 -15.31 5.53 8.03
CA MET A 247 -16.36 5.06 7.12
C MET A 247 -17.09 6.22 6.43
N THR A 248 -17.26 7.36 7.11
CA THR A 248 -17.82 8.57 6.49
C THR A 248 -16.89 9.10 5.40
N ALA A 249 -15.58 9.14 5.65
CA ALA A 249 -14.59 9.53 4.67
C ALA A 249 -14.53 8.55 3.49
N SER A 250 -14.69 7.25 3.73
CA SER A 250 -14.73 6.22 2.68
C SER A 250 -15.91 6.43 1.72
N VAL A 251 -17.09 6.78 2.25
CA VAL A 251 -18.25 7.14 1.41
C VAL A 251 -17.97 8.41 0.61
N ALA A 252 -17.34 9.42 1.21
CA ALA A 252 -16.98 10.65 0.52
C ALA A 252 -15.98 10.40 -0.63
N PHE A 253 -14.98 9.56 -0.40
CA PHE A 253 -14.05 9.07 -1.41
C PHE A 253 -14.78 8.38 -2.56
N GLN A 254 -15.65 7.42 -2.28
CA GLN A 254 -16.39 6.70 -3.33
C GLN A 254 -17.22 7.67 -4.18
N VAL A 255 -17.92 8.62 -3.56
CA VAL A 255 -18.69 9.65 -4.27
C VAL A 255 -17.81 10.56 -5.12
N ALA A 256 -16.60 10.90 -4.65
CA ALA A 256 -15.66 11.70 -5.42
C ALA A 256 -15.07 10.90 -6.60
N GLY A 257 -14.75 9.63 -6.38
CA GLY A 257 -14.32 8.68 -7.40
C GLY A 257 -15.35 8.51 -8.51
N ASP A 258 -16.62 8.27 -8.16
CA ASP A 258 -17.73 8.15 -9.14
C ASP A 258 -17.86 9.41 -10.01
N LYS A 259 -17.68 10.61 -9.43
CA LYS A 259 -17.74 11.88 -10.17
C LYS A 259 -16.56 12.04 -11.10
N LEU A 260 -15.36 11.71 -10.63
CA LEU A 260 -14.13 11.76 -11.40
C LEU A 260 -14.21 10.80 -12.61
N LEU A 261 -14.64 9.56 -12.38
CA LEU A 261 -14.89 8.57 -13.44
C LEU A 261 -16.00 9.01 -14.40
N SER A 262 -17.08 9.63 -13.90
CA SER A 262 -18.15 10.16 -14.75
C SER A 262 -17.68 11.29 -15.67
N GLU A 263 -16.80 12.17 -15.18
CA GLU A 263 -16.19 13.22 -16.01
C GLU A 263 -15.26 12.62 -17.06
N TYR A 264 -14.36 11.73 -16.62
CA TYR A 264 -13.43 11.05 -17.52
C TYR A 264 -14.16 10.25 -18.60
N GLY A 265 -15.21 9.50 -18.27
CA GLY A 265 -16.00 8.74 -19.23
C GLY A 265 -16.68 9.60 -20.30
N LYS A 266 -17.03 10.87 -19.98
CA LYS A 266 -17.67 11.81 -20.90
C LYS A 266 -16.66 12.57 -21.76
N ASN A 267 -15.57 13.02 -21.14
CA ASN A 267 -14.66 14.00 -21.73
C ASN A 267 -13.33 13.39 -22.17
N LYS A 268 -13.00 12.20 -21.67
CA LYS A 268 -11.65 11.57 -21.76
C LYS A 268 -10.54 12.43 -21.17
N GLU A 269 -10.92 13.36 -20.31
CA GLU A 269 -10.07 14.29 -19.57
C GLU A 269 -10.75 14.57 -18.22
N ILE A 270 -9.96 14.94 -17.21
CA ILE A 270 -10.44 15.34 -15.88
C ILE A 270 -10.10 16.81 -15.67
N SER A 271 -11.07 17.58 -15.17
CA SER A 271 -10.82 18.97 -14.83
C SER A 271 -9.97 19.09 -13.57
N PRO A 272 -9.11 20.12 -13.44
CA PRO A 272 -8.34 20.35 -12.21
C PRO A 272 -9.24 20.43 -10.96
N GLN A 273 -10.42 21.02 -11.08
CA GLN A 273 -11.37 21.12 -9.97
C GLN A 273 -11.91 19.76 -9.53
N MET A 274 -12.13 18.84 -10.48
CA MET A 274 -12.58 17.49 -10.16
C MET A 274 -11.47 16.68 -9.51
N PHE A 275 -10.24 16.80 -10.03
CA PHE A 275 -9.08 16.15 -9.42
C PHE A 275 -8.86 16.63 -7.99
N THR A 276 -8.84 17.95 -7.73
CA THR A 276 -8.71 18.49 -6.37
C THR A 276 -9.82 18.02 -5.43
N ALA A 277 -11.04 17.82 -5.93
CA ALA A 277 -12.13 17.31 -5.11
C ALA A 277 -11.98 15.82 -4.77
N PHE A 278 -11.42 15.03 -5.68
CA PHE A 278 -11.05 13.62 -5.45
C PHE A 278 -9.92 13.51 -4.43
N GLU A 279 -8.81 14.21 -4.67
CA GLU A 279 -7.64 14.28 -3.79
C GLU A 279 -8.05 14.65 -2.36
N ALA A 280 -8.83 15.72 -2.17
CA ALA A 280 -9.31 16.12 -0.85
C ALA A 280 -10.15 15.04 -0.14
N ALA A 281 -10.86 14.19 -0.89
CA ALA A 281 -11.61 13.07 -0.32
C ALA A 281 -10.69 11.88 0.03
N THR A 282 -9.70 11.60 -0.81
CA THR A 282 -8.65 10.60 -0.57
C THR A 282 -7.81 10.97 0.66
N ASP A 283 -7.40 12.23 0.81
CA ASP A 283 -6.67 12.76 1.98
C ASP A 283 -7.48 12.63 3.26
N MET A 284 -8.77 13.00 3.20
CA MET A 284 -9.67 12.88 4.35
C MET A 284 -9.79 11.42 4.79
N LEU A 285 -9.85 10.52 3.82
CA LEU A 285 -9.90 9.08 4.05
C LEU A 285 -8.59 8.57 4.66
N ARG A 286 -7.43 8.85 4.05
CA ARG A 286 -6.09 8.50 4.55
C ARG A 286 -5.89 9.01 5.99
N GLY A 287 -6.17 10.30 6.23
CA GLY A 287 -6.02 10.93 7.54
C GLY A 287 -6.95 10.34 8.62
N SER A 288 -8.20 10.01 8.26
CA SER A 288 -9.13 9.34 9.17
C SER A 288 -8.66 7.91 9.49
N TYR A 289 -8.11 7.22 8.49
CA TYR A 289 -7.56 5.88 8.64
C TYR A 289 -6.34 5.86 9.56
N ASP A 290 -5.39 6.78 9.36
CA ASP A 290 -4.18 6.90 10.16
C ASP A 290 -4.50 7.22 11.62
N LYS A 291 -5.47 8.10 11.86
CA LYS A 291 -5.96 8.43 13.21
C LYS A 291 -6.54 7.20 13.92
N LEU A 292 -7.35 6.41 13.21
CA LEU A 292 -7.92 5.16 13.72
C LEU A 292 -6.81 4.14 14.01
N MET A 293 -5.94 3.89 13.04
CA MET A 293 -4.84 2.94 13.14
C MET A 293 -3.91 3.28 14.32
N ALA A 294 -3.51 4.55 14.45
CA ALA A 294 -2.67 5.01 15.56
C ALA A 294 -3.31 4.73 16.93
N SER A 295 -4.62 4.94 17.04
CA SER A 295 -5.36 4.71 18.29
C SER A 295 -5.50 3.23 18.64
N VAL A 296 -5.58 2.35 17.62
CA VAL A 296 -5.55 0.90 17.82
C VAL A 296 -4.14 0.42 18.18
N LEU A 297 -3.11 0.88 17.47
CA LEU A 297 -1.71 0.52 17.72
C LEU A 297 -1.24 0.94 19.11
N ALA A 298 -1.74 2.05 19.67
CA ALA A 298 -1.44 2.47 21.04
C ALA A 298 -1.95 1.48 22.11
N LYS A 299 -2.75 0.47 21.74
CA LYS A 299 -3.30 -0.57 22.62
C LYS A 299 -2.71 -1.97 22.35
N VAL A 300 -1.79 -2.10 21.37
CA VAL A 300 -1.04 -3.33 21.06
C VAL A 300 0.15 -3.45 22.00
#